data_AF-A0A7Y5XYH9-F1
#
_entry.id   AF-A0A7Y5XYH9-F1
#
_cell.length_a   1.000
_cell.length_b   1.000
_cell.length_c   1.000
_cell.angle_alpha   90.00
_cell.angle_beta   90.00
_cell.angle_gamma   90.00
#
_symmetry.space_group_name_H-M   'P 1'
#
loop_
_entity.id
_entity.type
_entity.pdbx_description
1 polymer ?
#
loop_
_entity_poly.entity_id
_entity_poly.type
_entity_poly.pdbx_seq_one_letter_code
_entity_poly.pdbx_strand_id
1 'polypeptide(L)'
;MARKLRGFQRVLDAPALFSVAYGEIASSLYFALGIVAAHALGLTPLVLLGAGIFFLIVSLSYAEATAALPETGGAATFVRRAYNDVLGFFTGWALFLDYLIVIALSTIFLPHYLGTALGVEELRESPWDVIVAVSVIVVIAAIRLARRSQLHVAGIVVAGLDLATQLLLVVLGLALVVTPDALTQVTDLGV
;
A
#
# COMPACT_ATOMS: atom_id res chain seq x y z
N MET A 1 -1.12 35.81 -28.00
CA MET A 1 -2.13 35.45 -26.99
C MET A 1 -1.92 34.00 -26.57
N ALA A 2 -1.38 33.75 -25.38
CA ALA A 2 -1.22 32.39 -24.87
C ALA A 2 -2.60 31.84 -24.45
N ARG A 3 -3.04 30.76 -25.12
CA ARG A 3 -4.29 30.06 -24.82
C ARG A 3 -4.16 29.45 -23.43
N LYS A 4 -4.92 29.95 -22.43
CA LYS A 4 -5.07 29.31 -21.12
C LYS A 4 -5.55 27.88 -21.37
N LEU A 5 -4.68 26.90 -21.14
CA LEU A 5 -5.06 25.50 -21.06
C LEU A 5 -6.12 25.41 -19.96
N ARG A 6 -7.35 24.99 -20.30
CA ARG A 6 -8.39 24.73 -19.31
C ARG A 6 -7.81 23.72 -18.32
N GLY A 7 -7.65 24.13 -17.06
CA GLY A 7 -7.19 23.23 -16.00
C GLY A 7 -8.09 22.00 -15.91
N PHE A 8 -7.51 20.88 -15.49
CA PHE A 8 -8.26 19.65 -15.29
C PHE A 8 -9.41 19.87 -14.32
N GLN A 9 -10.59 19.33 -14.64
CA GLN A 9 -11.73 19.35 -13.73
C GLN A 9 -11.40 18.47 -12.51
N ARG A 10 -11.70 18.98 -11.30
CA ARG A 10 -11.66 18.16 -10.09
C ARG A 10 -12.84 17.20 -10.13
N VAL A 11 -12.57 15.94 -10.44
CA VAL A 11 -13.59 14.86 -10.51
C VAL A 11 -13.56 14.00 -9.25
N LEU A 12 -12.49 14.10 -8.45
CA LEU A 12 -12.29 13.35 -7.22
C LEU A 12 -12.43 14.27 -6.01
N ASP A 13 -13.36 13.93 -5.12
CA ASP A 13 -13.51 14.58 -3.82
C ASP A 13 -12.52 14.01 -2.79
N ALA A 14 -12.33 14.72 -1.68
CA ALA A 14 -11.40 14.33 -0.62
C ALA A 14 -11.60 12.88 -0.11
N PRO A 15 -12.83 12.38 0.12
CA PRO A 15 -13.03 10.99 0.57
C PRO A 15 -12.59 9.96 -0.47
N ALA A 16 -12.75 10.27 -1.76
CA ALA A 16 -12.33 9.37 -2.83
C ALA A 16 -10.79 9.36 -2.96
N LEU A 17 -10.14 10.51 -2.80
CA LEU A 17 -8.68 10.59 -2.72
C LEU A 17 -8.12 9.84 -1.50
N PHE A 18 -8.78 9.98 -0.35
CA PHE A 18 -8.43 9.23 0.86
C PHE A 18 -8.57 7.72 0.64
N SER A 19 -9.68 7.25 0.07
CA SER A 19 -9.89 5.83 -0.21
C SER A 19 -8.83 5.24 -1.14
N VAL A 20 -8.42 5.99 -2.17
CA VAL A 20 -7.34 5.55 -3.07
C VAL A 20 -6.00 5.49 -2.33
N ALA A 21 -5.63 6.54 -1.60
CA ALA A 21 -4.37 6.57 -0.87
C ALA A 21 -4.30 5.49 0.23
N TYR A 22 -5.40 5.33 0.98
CA TYR A 22 -5.50 4.33 2.03
C TYR A 22 -5.41 2.91 1.49
N GLY A 23 -6.12 2.59 0.39
CA GLY A 23 -6.13 1.24 -0.18
C GLY A 23 -4.73 0.77 -0.62
N GLU A 24 -3.92 1.67 -1.20
CA GLU A 24 -2.54 1.36 -1.56
C GLU A 24 -1.69 1.06 -0.31
N ILE A 25 -1.77 1.90 0.72
CA ILE A 25 -0.98 1.77 1.96
C ILE A 25 -1.40 0.53 2.76
N ALA A 26 -2.70 0.33 2.95
CA ALA A 26 -3.25 -0.71 3.81
C ALA A 26 -2.88 -2.12 3.32
N SER A 27 -2.84 -2.33 2.01
CA SER A 27 -2.46 -3.61 1.42
C SER A 27 -1.06 -4.09 1.87
N SER A 28 -0.13 -3.15 2.09
CA SER A 28 1.24 -3.46 2.49
C SER A 28 1.35 -3.95 3.93
N LEU A 29 0.41 -3.57 4.80
CA LEU A 29 0.41 -3.96 6.21
C LEU A 29 0.29 -5.48 6.37
N TYR A 30 -0.52 -6.13 5.53
CA TYR A 30 -0.83 -7.55 5.64
C TYR A 30 0.41 -8.44 5.51
N PHE A 31 1.31 -8.12 4.57
CA PHE A 31 2.54 -8.88 4.40
C PHE A 31 3.74 -8.28 5.16
N ALA A 32 3.87 -6.96 5.25
CA ALA A 32 5.05 -6.33 5.85
C ALA A 32 5.07 -6.46 7.38
N LEU A 33 3.90 -6.37 8.05
CA LEU A 33 3.83 -6.40 9.51
C LEU A 33 4.41 -7.70 10.08
N GLY A 34 4.09 -8.84 9.48
CA GLY A 34 4.59 -10.14 9.92
C GLY A 34 6.12 -10.25 9.77
N ILE A 35 6.67 -9.75 8.66
CA ILE A 35 8.11 -9.74 8.40
C ILE A 35 8.84 -8.85 9.41
N VAL A 36 8.32 -7.64 9.65
CA VAL A 36 8.89 -6.72 10.64
C VAL A 36 8.83 -7.34 12.03
N ALA A 37 7.70 -7.94 12.41
CA ALA A 37 7.56 -8.61 13.71
C ALA A 37 8.56 -9.77 13.88
N ALA A 38 8.77 -10.57 12.83
CA ALA A 38 9.70 -11.69 12.85
C ALA A 38 11.17 -11.26 13.00
N HIS A 39 11.56 -10.07 12.52
CA HIS A 39 12.95 -9.61 12.55
C HIS A 39 13.23 -8.60 13.67
N ALA A 40 12.27 -7.73 13.99
CA ALA A 40 12.40 -6.72 15.03
C ALA A 40 11.98 -7.22 16.41
N LEU A 41 11.26 -8.36 16.49
CA LEU A 41 10.85 -8.98 17.75
C LEU A 41 10.19 -7.96 18.69
N GLY A 42 10.68 -7.78 19.92
CA GLY A 42 10.14 -6.80 20.88
C GLY A 42 10.33 -5.34 20.47
N LEU A 43 11.24 -5.04 19.54
CA LEU A 43 11.50 -3.70 19.02
C LEU A 43 10.54 -3.28 17.90
N THR A 44 9.62 -4.16 17.49
CA THR A 44 8.61 -3.90 16.44
C THR A 44 7.91 -2.54 16.59
N PRO A 45 7.44 -2.11 17.79
CA PRO A 45 6.80 -0.81 17.94
C PRO A 45 7.74 0.37 17.63
N LEU A 46 9.02 0.28 18.00
CA LEU A 46 10.00 1.34 17.74
C LEU A 46 10.37 1.40 16.26
N VAL A 47 10.51 0.25 15.59
CA VAL A 47 10.78 0.18 14.15
C VAL A 47 9.60 0.78 13.37
N LEU A 48 8.36 0.43 13.73
CA LEU A 48 7.16 0.98 13.10
C LEU A 48 6.99 2.47 13.40
N LEU A 49 7.34 2.94 14.60
CA LEU A 49 7.34 4.36 14.93
C LEU A 49 8.34 5.13 14.06
N GLY A 50 9.56 4.61 13.90
CA GLY A 50 10.57 5.17 13.01
C GLY A 50 10.07 5.26 11.57
N ALA A 51 9.53 4.16 11.03
CA ALA A 51 8.94 4.12 9.70
C ALA A 51 7.79 5.14 9.54
N GLY A 52 6.94 5.28 10.56
CA GLY A 52 5.86 6.27 10.60
C GLY A 52 6.37 7.72 10.54
N ILE A 53 7.44 8.04 11.26
CA ILE A 53 8.06 9.38 11.20
C ILE A 53 8.59 9.66 9.79
N PHE A 54 9.29 8.71 9.18
CA PHE A 54 9.75 8.85 7.79
C PHE A 54 8.58 9.04 6.81
N PHE A 55 7.52 8.25 6.97
CA PHE A 55 6.32 8.38 6.15
C PHE A 55 5.64 9.75 6.29
N LEU A 56 5.58 10.30 7.50
CA LEU A 56 5.02 11.64 7.76
C LEU A 56 5.82 12.73 7.05
N ILE A 57 7.16 12.68 7.14
CA ILE A 57 8.04 13.65 6.47
C ILE A 57 7.79 13.62 4.95
N VAL A 58 7.79 12.42 4.34
CA VAL A 58 7.55 12.26 2.91
C VAL A 58 6.16 12.76 2.53
N SER A 59 5.12 12.41 3.30
CA SER A 59 3.74 12.82 3.04
C SER A 59 3.59 14.35 3.07
N LEU A 60 4.24 15.02 4.02
CA LEU A 60 4.23 16.49 4.11
C LEU A 60 4.96 17.12 2.91
N SER A 61 6.10 16.57 2.49
CA SER A 61 6.81 17.03 1.29
C SER A 61 5.95 16.88 0.02
N TYR A 62 5.21 15.79 -0.11
CA TYR A 62 4.28 15.60 -1.23
C TYR A 62 3.10 16.57 -1.17
N ALA A 63 2.57 16.85 0.02
CA ALA A 63 1.49 17.82 0.19
C ALA A 63 1.93 19.23 -0.22
N GLU A 64 3.12 19.67 0.20
CA GLU A 64 3.72 20.94 -0.20
C GLU A 64 3.98 21.00 -1.71
N ALA A 65 4.63 19.97 -2.26
CA ALA A 65 4.94 19.90 -3.69
C ALA A 65 3.68 19.90 -4.57
N THR A 66 2.62 19.20 -4.15
CA THR A 66 1.34 19.16 -4.88
C THR A 66 0.63 20.52 -4.86
N ALA A 67 0.75 21.26 -3.75
CA ALA A 67 0.19 22.61 -3.66
C ALA A 67 0.98 23.63 -4.49
N ALA A 68 2.31 23.51 -4.51
CA ALA A 68 3.21 24.41 -5.25
C ALA A 68 3.22 24.13 -6.76
N LEU A 69 3.11 22.86 -7.17
CA LEU A 69 3.16 22.40 -8.55
C LEU A 69 1.88 21.63 -8.90
N PRO A 70 0.79 22.33 -9.29
CA PRO A 70 -0.46 21.69 -9.71
C PRO A 70 -0.37 21.11 -11.13
N GLU A 71 0.74 20.43 -11.43
CA GLU A 71 0.98 19.69 -12.66
C GLU A 71 0.71 18.20 -12.44
N THR A 72 0.21 17.52 -13.48
CA THR A 72 0.03 16.07 -13.44
C THR A 72 1.39 15.35 -13.50
N GLY A 73 1.48 14.19 -12.85
CA GLY A 73 2.65 13.30 -12.94
C GLY A 73 3.37 13.01 -11.62
N GLY A 74 2.93 13.62 -10.51
CA GLY A 74 3.39 13.27 -9.16
C GLY A 74 4.90 13.46 -8.96
N ALA A 75 5.53 12.50 -8.27
CA ALA A 75 6.93 12.62 -7.84
C ALA A 75 7.91 12.85 -9.00
N ALA A 76 7.71 12.18 -10.14
CA ALA A 76 8.57 12.33 -11.31
C ALA A 76 8.56 13.77 -11.82
N THR A 77 7.38 14.41 -11.84
CA THR A 77 7.23 15.82 -12.22
C THR A 77 7.86 16.74 -11.17
N PHE A 78 7.69 16.46 -9.87
CA PHE A 78 8.29 17.26 -8.80
C PHE A 78 9.83 17.24 -8.88
N VAL A 79 10.43 16.07 -9.01
CA VAL A 79 11.89 15.92 -9.14
C VAL A 79 12.39 16.55 -10.44
N ARG A 80 11.67 16.37 -11.55
CA ARG A 80 11.98 17.02 -12.81
C ARG A 80 12.04 18.54 -12.68
N ARG A 81 11.07 19.12 -11.97
CA ARG A 81 10.97 20.57 -11.80
C ARG A 81 11.98 21.12 -10.80
N ALA A 82 12.26 20.38 -9.74
CA ALA A 82 13.22 20.77 -8.71
C ALA A 82 14.68 20.62 -9.17
N TYR A 83 14.98 19.58 -9.97
CA TYR A 83 16.34 19.26 -10.39
C TYR A 83 16.53 19.27 -11.91
N ASN A 84 16.16 18.17 -12.60
CA ASN A 84 16.30 18.04 -14.06
C ASN A 84 15.50 16.83 -14.61
N ASP A 85 15.41 16.76 -15.94
CA ASP A 85 14.70 15.70 -16.67
C ASP A 85 15.26 14.29 -16.41
N VAL A 86 16.57 14.16 -16.22
CA VAL A 86 17.22 12.86 -16.00
C VAL A 86 16.82 12.27 -14.65
N LEU A 87 16.86 13.05 -13.58
CA LEU A 87 16.43 12.62 -12.26
C LEU A 87 14.93 12.36 -12.21
N GLY A 88 14.13 13.20 -12.88
CA GLY A 88 12.69 12.96 -13.03
C GLY A 88 12.38 11.63 -13.73
N PHE A 89 13.15 11.27 -14.77
CA PHE A 89 13.05 9.99 -15.45
C PHE A 89 13.36 8.81 -14.53
N PHE A 90 14.46 8.87 -13.77
CA PHE A 90 14.80 7.81 -12.81
C PHE A 90 13.77 7.69 -11.70
N THR A 91 13.24 8.79 -11.17
CA THR A 91 12.14 8.77 -10.20
C THR A 91 10.89 8.11 -10.77
N GLY A 92 10.53 8.42 -12.02
CA GLY A 92 9.41 7.78 -12.70
C GLY A 92 9.60 6.27 -12.87
N TRP A 93 10.81 5.83 -13.24
CA TRP A 93 11.13 4.40 -13.35
C TRP A 93 11.14 3.68 -12.01
N ALA A 94 11.68 4.31 -10.97
CA ALA A 94 11.67 3.75 -9.62
C ALA A 94 10.23 3.51 -9.16
N LEU A 95 9.33 4.48 -9.34
CA LEU A 95 7.91 4.32 -9.02
C LEU A 95 7.23 3.26 -9.88
N PHE A 96 7.56 3.19 -11.18
CA PHE A 96 7.00 2.16 -12.05
C PHE A 96 7.37 0.74 -11.59
N LEU A 97 8.64 0.53 -11.22
CA LEU A 97 9.11 -0.75 -10.70
C LEU A 97 8.51 -1.07 -9.33
N ASP A 98 8.38 -0.07 -8.46
CA ASP A 98 7.71 -0.21 -7.16
C ASP A 98 6.27 -0.72 -7.32
N TYR A 99 5.49 -0.10 -8.22
CA TYR A 99 4.13 -0.57 -8.52
C TYR A 99 4.10 -2.01 -9.04
N LEU A 100 5.06 -2.41 -9.88
CA LEU A 100 5.13 -3.80 -10.35
C LEU A 100 5.39 -4.78 -9.20
N ILE A 101 6.29 -4.42 -8.28
CA ILE A 101 6.61 -5.23 -7.10
C ILE A 101 5.37 -5.35 -6.20
N VAL A 102 4.69 -4.24 -5.90
CA VAL A 102 3.49 -4.23 -5.07
C VAL A 102 2.39 -5.09 -5.70
N ILE A 103 2.11 -4.93 -7.00
CA ILE A 103 1.10 -5.75 -7.69
C ILE A 103 1.46 -7.23 -7.63
N ALA A 104 2.72 -7.59 -7.85
CA ALA A 104 3.17 -8.99 -7.78
C ALA A 104 3.02 -9.56 -6.37
N LEU A 105 3.47 -8.83 -5.34
CA LEU A 105 3.32 -9.25 -3.95
C LEU A 105 1.84 -9.40 -3.58
N SER A 106 1.02 -8.37 -3.79
CA SER A 106 -0.40 -8.41 -3.44
C SER A 106 -1.14 -9.58 -4.08
N THR A 107 -0.82 -9.91 -5.34
CA THR A 107 -1.50 -10.99 -6.07
C THR A 107 -0.98 -12.39 -5.71
N ILE A 108 0.28 -12.51 -5.29
CA ILE A 108 0.83 -13.76 -4.73
C ILE A 108 0.27 -14.00 -3.32
N PHE A 109 0.16 -12.98 -2.48
CA PHE A 109 -0.37 -13.15 -1.13
C PHE A 109 -1.86 -13.54 -1.11
N LEU A 110 -2.62 -13.15 -2.14
CA LEU A 110 -4.05 -13.48 -2.24
C LEU A 110 -4.35 -15.00 -2.13
N PRO A 111 -3.79 -15.89 -2.97
CA PRO A 111 -4.00 -17.33 -2.83
C PRO A 111 -3.43 -17.89 -1.53
N HIS A 112 -2.38 -17.30 -0.96
CA HIS A 112 -1.85 -17.72 0.34
C HIS A 112 -2.83 -17.45 1.49
N TYR A 113 -3.46 -16.27 1.52
CA TYR A 113 -4.51 -15.95 2.47
C TYR A 113 -5.76 -16.81 2.28
N LEU A 114 -6.19 -16.99 1.02
CA LEU A 114 -7.35 -17.83 0.71
C LEU A 114 -7.11 -19.31 1.06
N GLY A 115 -5.94 -19.86 0.72
CA GLY A 115 -5.55 -21.22 1.06
C GLY A 115 -5.51 -21.43 2.57
N THR A 116 -4.97 -20.47 3.32
CA THR A 116 -4.96 -20.53 4.78
C THR A 116 -6.36 -20.45 5.38
N ALA A 117 -7.23 -19.58 4.85
CA ALA A 117 -8.60 -19.41 5.34
C ALA A 117 -9.52 -20.60 5.01
N LEU A 118 -9.32 -21.24 3.86
CA LEU A 118 -10.14 -22.37 3.39
C LEU A 118 -9.53 -23.74 3.70
N GLY A 119 -8.30 -23.79 4.23
CA GLY A 119 -7.57 -25.04 4.50
C GLY A 119 -7.10 -25.76 3.23
N VAL A 120 -6.91 -25.03 2.12
CA VAL A 120 -6.47 -25.57 0.83
C VAL A 120 -4.98 -25.30 0.67
N GLU A 121 -4.15 -26.28 1.06
CA GLU A 121 -2.68 -26.12 1.04
C GLU A 121 -2.13 -25.97 -0.38
N GLU A 122 -2.81 -26.54 -1.37
CA GLU A 122 -2.42 -26.47 -2.78
C GLU A 122 -2.33 -25.02 -3.29
N LEU A 123 -3.12 -24.09 -2.73
CA LEU A 123 -3.10 -22.67 -3.09
C LEU A 123 -1.89 -21.90 -2.53
N ARG A 124 -1.15 -22.51 -1.61
CA ARG A 124 0.01 -21.91 -0.93
C ARG A 124 1.33 -22.36 -1.53
N GLU A 125 1.28 -23.27 -2.51
CA GLU A 125 2.47 -23.86 -3.12
C GLU A 125 2.50 -23.65 -4.63
N SER A 126 3.72 -23.60 -5.17
CA SER A 126 3.96 -23.57 -6.60
C SER A 126 3.56 -24.89 -7.25
N PRO A 127 2.79 -24.89 -8.35
CA PRO A 127 2.57 -23.76 -9.28
C PRO A 127 1.25 -23.00 -9.10
N TRP A 128 0.36 -23.45 -8.21
CA TRP A 128 -1.02 -22.95 -8.17
C TRP A 128 -1.12 -21.52 -7.64
N ASP A 129 -0.27 -21.15 -6.68
CA ASP A 129 -0.14 -19.79 -6.17
C ASP A 129 0.14 -18.78 -7.31
N VAL A 130 1.12 -19.09 -8.17
CA VAL A 130 1.52 -18.26 -9.32
C VAL A 130 0.43 -18.24 -10.37
N ILE A 131 -0.21 -19.38 -10.67
CA ILE A 131 -1.30 -19.45 -11.65
C ILE A 131 -2.46 -18.56 -11.21
N VAL A 132 -2.86 -18.62 -9.94
CA VAL A 132 -3.92 -17.76 -9.41
C VAL A 132 -3.51 -16.29 -9.45
N ALA A 133 -2.29 -15.95 -9.00
CA ALA A 133 -1.79 -14.59 -9.01
C ALA A 133 -1.82 -13.98 -10.43
N VAL A 134 -1.25 -14.68 -11.43
CA VAL A 134 -1.23 -14.24 -12.82
C VAL A 134 -2.65 -14.13 -13.38
N SER A 135 -3.52 -15.09 -13.08
CA SER A 135 -4.92 -15.06 -13.53
C SER A 135 -5.66 -13.83 -12.99
N VAL A 136 -5.44 -13.48 -11.71
CA VAL A 136 -6.04 -12.30 -11.08
C VAL A 136 -5.54 -11.01 -11.75
N ILE A 137 -4.23 -10.88 -12.02
CA ILE A 137 -3.68 -9.74 -12.76
C ILE A 137 -4.35 -9.59 -14.12
N VAL A 138 -4.42 -10.68 -14.89
CA VAL A 138 -4.99 -10.69 -16.25
C VAL A 138 -6.48 -10.31 -16.21
N VAL A 139 -7.25 -10.87 -15.28
CA VAL A 139 -8.68 -10.58 -15.12
C VAL A 139 -8.88 -9.11 -14.75
N ILE A 140 -8.14 -8.57 -13.79
CA ILE A 140 -8.25 -7.16 -13.39
C ILE A 140 -7.85 -6.24 -14.55
N ALA A 141 -6.77 -6.55 -15.27
CA ALA A 141 -6.33 -5.80 -16.44
C ALA A 141 -7.39 -5.80 -17.54
N ALA A 142 -7.99 -6.96 -17.84
CA ALA A 142 -9.05 -7.10 -18.82
C ALA A 142 -10.31 -6.31 -18.42
N ILE A 143 -10.72 -6.38 -17.15
CA ILE A 143 -11.85 -5.60 -16.62
C ILE A 143 -11.58 -4.10 -16.77
N ARG A 144 -10.38 -3.63 -16.41
CA ARG A 144 -10.00 -2.22 -16.54
C ARG A 144 -9.95 -1.74 -18.00
N LEU A 145 -9.56 -2.63 -18.93
CA LEU A 145 -9.56 -2.32 -20.36
C LEU A 145 -10.98 -2.26 -20.94
N ALA A 146 -11.86 -3.19 -20.53
CA ALA A 146 -13.22 -3.32 -21.06
C ALA A 146 -14.21 -2.30 -20.45
N ARG A 147 -14.11 -2.03 -19.15
CA ARG A 147 -14.92 -1.02 -18.45
C ARG A 147 -14.03 0.15 -18.07
N ARG A 148 -14.32 1.33 -18.62
CA ARG A 148 -13.90 2.61 -18.02
C ARG A 148 -14.69 2.90 -16.73
N SER A 149 -14.95 1.89 -15.89
CA SER A 149 -15.75 2.06 -14.69
C SER A 149 -14.94 2.84 -13.67
N GLN A 150 -15.51 3.97 -13.26
CA GLN A 150 -15.10 4.72 -12.11
C GLN A 150 -15.37 3.89 -10.85
N LEU A 151 -14.39 3.09 -10.43
CA LEU A 151 -14.42 2.20 -9.25
C LEU A 151 -14.53 2.94 -7.90
N HIS A 152 -14.95 4.21 -7.90
CA HIS A 152 -14.91 5.08 -6.72
C HIS A 152 -15.75 4.55 -5.55
N VAL A 153 -16.94 4.01 -5.82
CA VAL A 153 -17.84 3.52 -4.75
C VAL A 153 -17.36 2.19 -4.17
N ALA A 154 -16.92 1.27 -5.04
CA ALA A 154 -16.40 -0.02 -4.59
C ALA A 154 -15.11 0.14 -3.76
N GLY A 155 -14.24 1.08 -4.15
CA GLY A 155 -13.02 1.40 -3.39
C GLY A 155 -13.30 1.89 -1.97
N ILE A 156 -14.32 2.74 -1.78
CA ILE A 156 -14.68 3.26 -0.45
C ILE A 156 -15.19 2.13 0.46
N VAL A 157 -16.05 1.23 -0.05
CA VAL A 157 -16.57 0.11 0.73
C VAL A 157 -15.45 -0.85 1.14
N VAL A 158 -14.55 -1.18 0.21
CA VAL A 158 -13.39 -2.05 0.49
C VAL A 158 -12.48 -1.40 1.52
N ALA A 159 -12.16 -0.11 1.39
CA ALA A 159 -11.35 0.62 2.37
C ALA A 159 -12.01 0.63 3.77
N GLY A 160 -13.33 0.80 3.84
CA GLY A 160 -14.07 0.75 5.10
C GLY A 160 -14.04 -0.63 5.75
N LEU A 161 -14.20 -1.70 4.96
CA LEU A 161 -14.11 -3.08 5.45
C LEU A 161 -12.69 -3.41 5.94
N ASP A 162 -11.68 -2.94 5.23
CA ASP A 162 -10.27 -3.11 5.57
C ASP A 162 -9.93 -2.43 6.91
N LEU A 163 -10.32 -1.17 7.09
CA LEU A 163 -10.21 -0.45 8.36
C LEU A 163 -10.90 -1.18 9.51
N ALA A 164 -12.11 -1.68 9.29
CA ALA A 164 -12.85 -2.43 10.30
C ALA A 164 -12.11 -3.72 10.70
N THR A 165 -11.52 -4.40 9.72
CA THR A 165 -10.71 -5.61 9.96
C THR A 165 -9.45 -5.28 10.77
N GLN A 166 -8.73 -4.21 10.41
CA GLN A 166 -7.57 -3.74 11.15
C GLN A 166 -7.92 -3.36 12.59
N LEU A 167 -9.02 -2.62 12.80
CA LEU A 167 -9.49 -2.24 14.13
C LEU A 167 -9.85 -3.47 14.97
N LEU A 168 -10.54 -4.45 14.36
CA LEU A 168 -10.84 -5.72 15.02
C LEU A 168 -9.57 -6.45 15.44
N LEU A 169 -8.55 -6.52 14.58
CA LEU A 169 -7.26 -7.12 14.90
C LEU A 169 -6.57 -6.40 16.07
N VAL A 170 -6.64 -5.07 16.13
CA VAL A 170 -6.10 -4.29 17.26
C VAL A 170 -6.85 -4.63 18.55
N VAL A 171 -8.18 -4.65 18.53
CA VAL A 171 -9.00 -4.97 19.70
C VAL A 171 -8.73 -6.40 20.19
N LEU A 172 -8.67 -7.37 19.29
CA LEU A 172 -8.32 -8.75 19.62
C LEU A 172 -6.90 -8.87 20.15
N GLY A 173 -5.94 -8.16 19.57
CA GLY A 173 -4.57 -8.09 20.06
C GLY A 173 -4.52 -7.55 21.49
N LEU A 174 -5.24 -6.47 21.78
CA LEU A 174 -5.33 -5.92 23.14
C LEU A 174 -6.01 -6.89 24.12
N ALA A 175 -7.05 -7.61 23.69
CA ALA A 175 -7.78 -8.55 24.54
C ALA A 175 -7.01 -9.85 24.81
N LEU A 176 -6.23 -10.35 23.84
CA LEU A 176 -5.58 -11.67 23.88
C LEU A 176 -4.09 -11.60 24.27
N VAL A 177 -3.39 -10.51 23.94
CA VAL A 177 -1.92 -10.41 24.06
C VAL A 177 -1.47 -9.56 25.25
N VAL A 178 -2.35 -8.78 25.88
CA VAL A 178 -2.02 -7.99 27.09
C VAL A 178 -1.92 -8.93 28.31
N THR A 179 -0.88 -9.75 28.32
CA THR A 179 -0.33 -10.43 29.48
C THR A 179 1.04 -9.78 29.75
N PRO A 180 1.28 -9.17 30.93
CA PRO A 180 2.49 -8.41 31.22
C PRO A 180 3.81 -9.17 30.98
N ASP A 181 3.78 -10.49 31.11
CA ASP A 181 4.96 -11.36 30.97
C ASP A 181 5.38 -11.61 29.50
N ALA A 182 4.46 -11.46 28.53
CA ALA A 182 4.76 -11.67 27.11
C ALA A 182 5.56 -10.52 26.49
N LEU A 183 5.50 -9.33 27.09
CA LEU A 183 6.17 -8.12 26.58
C LEU A 183 7.67 -8.08 26.92
N THR A 184 8.11 -8.83 27.95
CA THR A 184 9.50 -8.81 28.46
C THR A 184 10.31 -10.05 28.09
N GLN A 185 9.67 -11.16 27.74
CA GLN A 185 10.37 -12.39 27.32
C GLN A 185 11.08 -12.27 25.96
N VAL A 186 10.67 -11.32 25.12
CA VAL A 186 11.16 -11.17 23.73
C VAL A 186 12.27 -10.12 23.61
N THR A 187 12.71 -9.52 24.73
CA THR A 187 13.84 -8.56 24.78
C THR A 187 15.17 -9.19 25.18
N ASP A 188 15.25 -10.52 25.32
CA ASP A 188 16.53 -11.18 25.52
C ASP A 188 17.33 -11.17 24.21
N LEU A 189 18.20 -10.16 24.08
CA LEU A 189 19.04 -9.92 22.91
C LEU A 189 20.23 -10.88 22.80
N GLY A 190 20.26 -11.98 23.58
CA GLY A 190 21.28 -13.01 23.47
C GLY A 190 22.70 -12.46 23.63
N VAL A 191 22.89 -11.61 24.64
CA VAL A 191 24.23 -11.16 25.08
C VAL A 191 24.52 -11.74 26.45
#